data_AF-A0A7W7KEL1-F1
#
_entry.id   AF-A0A7W7KEL1-F1
#
_cell.length_a   1.000
_cell.length_b   1.000
_cell.length_c   1.000
_cell.angle_alpha   90.00
_cell.angle_beta   90.00
_cell.angle_gamma   90.00
#
_symmetry.space_group_name_H-M   'P 1'
#
loop_
_entity.id
_entity.type
_entity.pdbx_description
1 polymer ?
#
loop_
_entity_poly.entity_id
_entity_poly.type
_entity_poly.pdbx_seq_one_letter_code
_entity_poly.pdbx_strand_id
1 'polypeptide(L)'
;MVYSLTWLPDVLLKANLKVAEVPDWRTRGRAEMGPVRGVMVHHTVGLPEGNMPSLDLLVRGRSELPGPLSQLGLGRDGTYYVIAAGRANHAGKGVWRGVATGNSSFIGIEAENTGKREDVWPKVQVDALRRGVAAILAHIGSDASMVCGHKEFATPAGRKIDPLFDMPLFREAVATMLVEGVPPAPAIPAVDLVSRPTLRRGAKGDLVRTLQAALGVTPATGNFGPVTEATLRGFQRQHGLVPDGIAGPKTWARIDRVTTDARALVASAVAPIASAVGAGDIPVADDAQHPVTPQGDRLIGPNGRGFASKFRLGFVTNGQTSARAYLGANPAAGEGVSASALRCVCAVTGNEGGFEAVNSWDLAFMSFGIMQWTVGVGSDPGELAALLARLKRDEPGAFIECFGRFGLDVPADTGSTTGRLTLGRLAMADSASKKPLRSPEWAYRFWRAGHHSAVRRCQLQHAAARVARFANVPLRGHPLRQWVTSELGMAHLLDQHVNRPGHVPKTLEQALNALIAAGRVEPDPARWNGDDEQRLIDRYLTLRAKTSMTHSQQRATRIIDQARDGLLEAGRGSFD
;
A
#
# COMPACT_ATOMS: atom_id res chain seq x y z
N MET A 1 15.65 39.64 -19.62
CA MET A 1 16.96 38.99 -19.79
C MET A 1 16.76 37.49 -19.67
N VAL A 2 17.31 36.71 -20.60
CA VAL A 2 17.22 35.23 -20.60
C VAL A 2 18.45 34.69 -19.87
N TYR A 3 18.28 33.71 -18.99
CA TYR A 3 19.39 33.11 -18.22
C TYR A 3 20.09 31.96 -18.98
N SER A 4 21.27 31.53 -18.53
CA SER A 4 22.12 30.59 -19.28
C SER A 4 21.62 29.14 -19.37
N LEU A 5 20.79 28.64 -18.44
CA LEU A 5 20.38 27.23 -18.42
C LEU A 5 19.22 26.90 -19.38
N THR A 6 19.12 27.60 -20.51
CA THR A 6 18.07 27.35 -21.52
C THR A 6 18.22 26.02 -22.25
N TRP A 7 19.34 25.33 -22.09
CA TRP A 7 19.61 24.00 -22.64
C TRP A 7 18.97 22.86 -21.83
N LEU A 8 18.47 23.11 -20.62
CA LEU A 8 17.94 22.07 -19.72
C LEU A 8 16.82 21.20 -20.34
N PRO A 9 15.78 21.75 -20.97
CA PRO A 9 14.73 20.95 -21.60
C PRO A 9 15.29 20.02 -22.67
N ASP A 10 16.18 20.52 -23.53
CA ASP A 10 16.73 19.75 -24.65
C ASP A 10 17.57 18.56 -24.17
N VAL A 11 18.38 18.77 -23.12
CA VAL A 11 19.16 17.69 -22.49
C VAL A 11 18.25 16.61 -21.93
N LEU A 12 17.17 16.99 -21.24
CA LEU A 12 16.22 16.05 -20.66
C LEU A 12 15.40 15.31 -21.74
N LEU A 13 14.98 16.02 -22.79
CA LEU A 13 14.26 15.44 -23.93
C LEU A 13 15.13 14.43 -24.69
N LYS A 14 16.41 14.74 -24.93
CA LYS A 14 17.37 13.81 -25.57
C LYS A 14 17.58 12.54 -24.75
N ALA A 15 17.42 12.62 -23.42
CA ALA A 15 17.42 11.45 -22.53
C ALA A 15 16.09 10.68 -22.51
N ASN A 16 15.16 11.01 -23.42
CA ASN A 16 13.83 10.43 -23.54
C ASN A 16 12.96 10.61 -22.28
N LEU A 17 13.10 11.76 -21.61
CA LEU A 17 12.34 12.09 -20.41
C LEU A 17 11.12 12.95 -20.76
N LYS A 18 10.09 12.85 -19.92
CA LYS A 18 8.93 13.73 -19.97
C LYS A 18 9.35 15.10 -19.45
N VAL A 19 9.15 16.15 -20.26
CA VAL A 19 9.51 17.52 -19.90
C VAL A 19 8.29 18.43 -20.03
N ALA A 20 8.04 19.23 -19.00
CA ALA A 20 7.03 20.26 -18.95
C ALA A 20 7.69 21.61 -18.65
N GLU A 21 7.71 22.51 -19.62
CA GLU A 21 8.19 23.87 -19.42
C GLU A 21 7.16 24.68 -18.61
N VAL A 22 7.56 25.22 -17.46
CA VAL A 22 6.72 26.13 -16.69
C VAL A 22 6.74 27.51 -17.35
N PRO A 23 5.61 28.24 -17.47
CA PRO A 23 5.59 29.58 -18.05
C PRO A 23 6.74 30.46 -17.52
N ASP A 24 7.37 31.27 -18.39
CA ASP A 24 8.48 32.19 -18.07
C ASP A 24 9.77 31.56 -17.50
N TRP A 25 9.95 30.23 -17.56
CA TRP A 25 11.12 29.59 -16.97
C TRP A 25 12.46 30.11 -17.51
N ARG A 26 12.53 30.48 -18.80
CA ARG A 26 13.73 31.02 -19.47
C ARG A 26 14.24 32.32 -18.85
N THR A 27 13.33 33.09 -18.25
CA THR A 27 13.61 34.39 -17.62
C THR A 27 13.45 34.33 -16.10
N ARG A 28 13.19 33.15 -15.52
CA ARG A 28 13.04 32.96 -14.09
C ARG A 28 14.37 32.57 -13.45
N GLY A 29 14.70 33.27 -12.37
CA GLY A 29 15.93 33.11 -11.61
C GLY A 29 16.12 34.27 -10.65
N ARG A 30 17.01 34.12 -9.67
CA ARG A 30 17.41 35.21 -8.76
C ARG A 30 18.69 35.92 -9.20
N ALA A 31 19.46 35.29 -10.07
CA ALA A 31 20.71 35.77 -10.64
C ALA A 31 21.11 34.86 -11.81
N GLU A 32 22.15 35.23 -12.54
CA GLU A 32 22.80 34.32 -13.49
C GLU A 32 23.41 33.11 -12.76
N MET A 33 23.42 31.95 -13.42
CA MET A 33 24.05 30.76 -12.86
C MET A 33 25.57 30.88 -12.99
N GLY A 34 26.31 30.47 -11.94
CA GLY A 34 27.75 30.30 -12.05
C GLY A 34 28.10 29.04 -12.84
N PRO A 35 29.41 28.70 -12.98
CA PRO A 35 29.81 27.44 -13.57
C PRO A 35 29.13 26.27 -12.85
N VAL A 36 28.30 25.52 -13.59
CA VAL A 36 27.58 24.36 -13.05
C VAL A 36 28.59 23.25 -12.86
N ARG A 37 28.70 22.75 -11.63
CA ARG A 37 29.64 21.71 -11.21
C ARG A 37 28.97 20.36 -11.05
N GLY A 38 27.67 20.34 -10.78
CA GLY A 38 26.94 19.13 -10.49
C GLY A 38 25.44 19.32 -10.27
N VAL A 39 24.81 18.31 -9.68
CA VAL A 39 23.37 18.29 -9.40
C VAL A 39 23.13 18.05 -7.92
N MET A 40 22.17 18.77 -7.33
CA MET A 40 21.73 18.56 -5.95
C MET A 40 20.28 18.08 -5.95
N VAL A 41 20.05 16.95 -5.30
CA VAL A 41 18.74 16.32 -5.25
C VAL A 41 18.08 16.56 -3.90
N HIS A 42 16.78 16.86 -3.94
CA HIS A 42 15.93 17.17 -2.80
C HIS A 42 14.65 16.33 -2.86
N HIS A 43 13.92 16.30 -1.76
CA HIS A 43 12.50 15.95 -1.78
C HIS A 43 11.64 17.13 -1.29
N THR A 44 10.44 17.25 -1.84
CA THR A 44 9.60 18.44 -1.64
C THR A 44 8.97 18.57 -0.25
N VAL A 45 8.80 17.46 0.49
CA VAL A 45 7.92 17.38 1.67
C VAL A 45 6.47 17.77 1.32
N GLY A 46 6.06 17.51 0.08
CA GLY A 46 4.77 17.92 -0.45
C GLY A 46 3.62 16.99 -0.06
N LEU A 47 2.42 17.28 -0.56
CA LEU A 47 1.21 16.50 -0.29
C LEU A 47 1.37 15.05 -0.76
N PRO A 48 0.75 14.06 -0.08
CA PRO A 48 0.85 12.64 -0.45
C PRO A 48 0.21 12.31 -1.81
N GLU A 49 -0.65 13.19 -2.31
CA GLU A 49 -1.39 13.02 -3.55
C GLU A 49 -1.06 14.11 -4.57
N GLY A 50 -1.35 13.85 -5.85
CA GLY A 50 -1.00 14.72 -6.98
C GLY A 50 0.38 14.40 -7.58
N ASN A 51 0.58 14.78 -8.85
CA ASN A 51 1.85 14.50 -9.53
C ASN A 51 2.99 15.40 -9.06
N MET A 52 2.70 16.71 -8.98
CA MET A 52 3.62 17.75 -8.56
C MET A 52 2.86 18.87 -7.81
N PRO A 53 2.13 18.55 -6.71
CA PRO A 53 1.42 19.56 -5.91
C PRO A 53 2.33 20.70 -5.44
N SER A 54 3.64 20.44 -5.29
CA SER A 54 4.61 21.43 -4.84
C SER A 54 5.02 22.44 -5.93
N LEU A 55 4.55 22.29 -7.18
CA LEU A 55 5.03 23.10 -8.31
C LEU A 55 4.91 24.61 -8.09
N ASP A 56 3.76 25.09 -7.61
CA ASP A 56 3.56 26.53 -7.38
C ASP A 56 4.48 27.06 -6.27
N LEU A 57 4.66 26.28 -5.20
CA LEU A 57 5.62 26.59 -4.13
C LEU A 57 7.05 26.66 -4.67
N LEU A 58 7.44 25.75 -5.57
CA LEU A 58 8.79 25.78 -6.16
C LEU A 58 8.99 26.99 -7.08
N VAL A 59 7.95 27.40 -7.79
CA VAL A 59 7.98 28.57 -8.70
C VAL A 59 8.06 29.87 -7.92
N ARG A 60 7.15 30.06 -6.96
CA ARG A 60 6.96 31.35 -6.25
C ARG A 60 7.79 31.47 -4.98
N GLY A 61 8.14 30.34 -4.37
CA GLY A 61 8.71 30.29 -3.03
C GLY A 61 7.69 30.59 -1.95
N ARG A 62 8.20 31.01 -0.79
CA ARG A 62 7.43 31.38 0.41
C ARG A 62 7.95 32.70 0.97
N SER A 63 7.25 33.30 1.93
CA SER A 63 7.62 34.60 2.52
C SER A 63 9.09 34.68 2.92
N GLU A 64 9.58 33.66 3.62
CA GLU A 64 10.95 33.59 4.14
C GLU A 64 12.00 33.14 3.11
N LEU A 65 11.57 32.67 1.94
CA LEU A 65 12.47 32.18 0.90
C LEU A 65 11.84 32.37 -0.48
N PRO A 66 12.12 33.49 -1.17
CA PRO A 66 11.52 33.77 -2.46
C PRO A 66 11.99 32.78 -3.52
N GLY A 67 11.07 32.41 -4.41
CA GLY A 67 11.33 31.50 -5.51
C GLY A 67 12.20 32.12 -6.62
N PRO A 68 12.69 31.30 -7.57
CA PRO A 68 12.46 29.85 -7.65
C PRO A 68 13.24 29.08 -6.58
N LEU A 69 12.64 28.02 -6.04
CA LEU A 69 13.26 27.14 -5.05
C LEU A 69 14.05 25.99 -5.67
N SER A 70 13.93 25.76 -6.97
CA SER A 70 14.76 24.85 -7.75
C SER A 70 14.70 25.19 -9.23
N GLN A 71 15.66 24.70 -10.01
CA GLN A 71 15.60 24.78 -11.47
C GLN A 71 14.65 23.73 -12.03
N LEU A 72 14.60 22.56 -11.40
CA LEU A 72 13.78 21.43 -11.83
C LEU A 72 12.89 20.93 -10.69
N GLY A 73 11.63 20.66 -11.02
CA GLY A 73 10.74 19.81 -10.23
C GLY A 73 10.63 18.44 -10.89
N LEU A 74 10.49 17.36 -10.11
CA LEU A 74 10.28 16.01 -10.64
C LEU A 74 9.02 15.39 -10.06
N GLY A 75 7.99 15.30 -10.90
CA GLY A 75 6.71 14.70 -10.52
C GLY A 75 6.83 13.20 -10.27
N ARG A 76 5.88 12.65 -9.50
CA ARG A 76 5.78 11.23 -9.16
C ARG A 76 5.71 10.28 -10.36
N ASP A 77 5.38 10.81 -11.53
CA ASP A 77 5.29 10.07 -12.79
C ASP A 77 6.53 10.13 -13.69
N GLY A 78 7.59 10.76 -13.19
CA GLY A 78 8.83 10.98 -13.93
C GLY A 78 8.83 12.22 -14.83
N THR A 79 7.82 13.10 -14.77
CA THR A 79 7.83 14.37 -15.50
C THR A 79 8.73 15.38 -14.82
N TYR A 80 9.72 15.87 -15.58
CA TYR A 80 10.52 17.03 -15.22
C TYR A 80 9.77 18.31 -15.54
N TYR A 81 9.54 19.13 -14.53
CA TYR A 81 9.04 20.49 -14.67
C TYR A 81 10.23 21.45 -14.70
N VAL A 82 10.43 22.14 -15.82
CA VAL A 82 11.52 23.12 -15.96
C VAL A 82 11.03 24.46 -15.44
N ILE A 83 11.52 24.84 -14.26
CA ILE A 83 11.01 25.97 -13.47
C ILE A 83 11.81 27.24 -13.72
N ALA A 84 13.13 27.14 -13.83
CA ALA A 84 14.01 28.29 -13.91
C ALA A 84 15.29 28.00 -14.72
N ALA A 85 15.68 28.95 -15.56
CA ALA A 85 16.96 28.94 -16.27
C ALA A 85 18.09 29.67 -15.51
N GLY A 86 17.76 30.42 -14.46
CA GLY A 86 18.73 31.13 -13.62
C GLY A 86 18.96 30.46 -12.26
N ARG A 87 19.73 31.15 -11.41
CA ARG A 87 20.05 30.72 -10.03
C ARG A 87 18.78 30.56 -9.19
N ALA A 88 18.61 29.39 -8.56
CA ALA A 88 17.52 29.08 -7.63
C ALA A 88 17.99 29.00 -6.17
N ASN A 89 17.05 29.13 -5.22
CA ASN A 89 17.30 29.15 -3.78
C ASN A 89 17.08 27.77 -3.11
N HIS A 90 17.90 26.77 -3.44
CA HIS A 90 17.69 25.38 -2.98
C HIS A 90 18.69 24.86 -1.92
N ALA A 91 19.97 25.24 -2.01
CA ALA A 91 21.05 24.61 -1.25
C ALA A 91 21.26 25.21 0.15
N GLY A 92 21.20 26.53 0.28
CA GLY A 92 21.61 27.22 1.52
C GLY A 92 23.09 26.99 1.87
N LYS A 93 23.44 27.09 3.16
CA LYS A 93 24.83 26.89 3.64
C LYS A 93 25.27 25.43 3.45
N GLY A 94 26.51 25.17 3.08
CA GLY A 94 26.99 23.79 2.94
C GLY A 94 28.28 23.69 2.15
N VAL A 95 28.76 22.46 1.97
CA VAL A 95 29.92 22.16 1.14
C VAL A 95 29.82 20.72 0.62
N TRP A 96 30.12 20.52 -0.66
CA TRP A 96 30.29 19.19 -1.25
C TRP A 96 31.51 19.21 -2.16
N ARG A 97 32.43 18.27 -1.98
CA ARG A 97 33.66 18.14 -2.80
C ARG A 97 34.41 19.49 -2.97
N GLY A 98 34.50 20.27 -1.89
CA GLY A 98 35.17 21.58 -1.88
C GLY A 98 34.35 22.74 -2.46
N VAL A 99 33.13 22.51 -2.94
CA VAL A 99 32.24 23.55 -3.49
C VAL A 99 31.23 23.97 -2.42
N ALA A 100 31.33 25.22 -1.95
CA ALA A 100 30.42 25.79 -0.95
C ALA A 100 29.30 26.66 -1.55
N THR A 101 29.38 27.00 -2.84
CA THR A 101 28.45 27.87 -3.56
C THR A 101 27.25 27.11 -4.12
N GLY A 102 26.54 26.37 -3.26
CA GLY A 102 25.48 25.42 -3.65
C GLY A 102 24.47 25.96 -4.68
N ASN A 103 23.82 27.10 -4.36
CA ASN A 103 22.82 27.72 -5.23
C ASN A 103 23.38 28.16 -6.59
N SER A 104 24.67 28.46 -6.69
CA SER A 104 25.31 29.01 -7.89
C SER A 104 26.13 27.99 -8.68
N SER A 105 26.31 26.77 -8.14
CA SER A 105 27.17 25.75 -8.72
C SER A 105 26.49 24.40 -8.90
N PHE A 106 25.28 24.20 -8.35
CA PHE A 106 24.51 22.97 -8.54
C PHE A 106 23.15 23.27 -9.15
N ILE A 107 22.69 22.42 -10.06
CA ILE A 107 21.29 22.40 -10.47
C ILE A 107 20.48 21.69 -9.38
N GLY A 108 19.45 22.36 -8.84
CA GLY A 108 18.54 21.78 -7.88
C GLY A 108 17.41 21.00 -8.56
N ILE A 109 17.23 19.74 -8.16
CA ILE A 109 16.07 18.92 -8.52
C ILE A 109 15.24 18.64 -7.27
N GLU A 110 14.02 19.15 -7.24
CA GLU A 110 13.03 18.91 -6.19
C GLU A 110 12.09 17.78 -6.61
N ALA A 111 12.31 16.57 -6.10
CA ALA A 111 11.51 15.42 -6.48
C ALA A 111 10.33 15.24 -5.52
N GLU A 112 9.12 15.17 -6.07
CA GLU A 112 7.88 15.17 -5.30
C GLU A 112 7.77 13.93 -4.41
N ASN A 113 7.87 14.12 -3.11
CA ASN A 113 7.75 13.09 -2.09
C ASN A 113 7.49 13.76 -0.73
N THR A 114 6.71 13.11 0.13
CA THR A 114 6.32 13.64 1.44
C THR A 114 7.48 13.72 2.44
N GLY A 115 8.65 13.15 2.12
CA GLY A 115 9.79 13.10 3.04
C GLY A 115 9.57 12.17 4.24
N LYS A 116 8.64 11.21 4.11
CA LYS A 116 8.32 10.21 5.13
C LYS A 116 8.74 8.82 4.65
N ARG A 117 9.07 7.92 5.58
CA ARG A 117 9.58 6.57 5.25
C ARG A 117 8.53 5.70 4.55
N GLU A 118 7.25 6.02 4.75
CA GLU A 118 6.10 5.29 4.21
C GLU A 118 5.79 5.67 2.75
N ASP A 119 6.26 6.84 2.30
CA ASP A 119 6.07 7.30 0.92
C ASP A 119 7.15 6.72 0.01
N VAL A 120 6.88 5.51 -0.46
CA VAL A 120 7.77 4.78 -1.38
C VAL A 120 7.87 5.53 -2.69
N TRP A 121 9.09 5.94 -3.03
CA TRP A 121 9.43 6.53 -4.31
C TRP A 121 8.95 5.65 -5.49
N PRO A 122 8.04 6.13 -6.35
CA PRO A 122 7.65 5.41 -7.56
C PRO A 122 8.87 5.06 -8.40
N LYS A 123 8.97 3.80 -8.86
CA LYS A 123 10.11 3.33 -9.67
C LYS A 123 10.35 4.20 -10.91
N VAL A 124 9.29 4.68 -11.55
CA VAL A 124 9.37 5.58 -12.71
C VAL A 124 9.94 6.95 -12.36
N GLN A 125 9.65 7.48 -11.15
CA GLN A 125 10.22 8.73 -10.67
C GLN A 125 11.71 8.56 -10.40
N VAL A 126 12.12 7.48 -9.73
CA VAL A 126 13.54 7.21 -9.42
C VAL A 126 14.35 6.96 -10.69
N ASP A 127 13.78 6.23 -11.66
CA ASP A 127 14.41 5.99 -12.96
C ASP A 127 14.58 7.31 -13.75
N ALA A 128 13.51 8.11 -13.86
CA ALA A 128 13.58 9.43 -14.47
C ALA A 128 14.61 10.33 -13.79
N LEU A 129 14.65 10.32 -12.45
CA LEU A 129 15.60 11.09 -11.65
C LEU A 129 17.05 10.75 -12.00
N ARG A 130 17.39 9.45 -12.06
CA ARG A 130 18.73 8.97 -12.39
C ARG A 130 19.13 9.34 -13.81
N ARG A 131 18.22 9.13 -14.77
CA ARG A 131 18.43 9.46 -16.19
C ARG A 131 18.66 10.96 -16.40
N GLY A 132 17.86 11.81 -15.76
CA GLY A 132 18.01 13.26 -15.89
C GLY A 132 19.29 13.77 -15.24
N VAL A 133 19.66 13.21 -14.09
CA VAL A 133 20.97 13.50 -13.46
C VAL A 133 22.11 13.08 -14.38
N ALA A 134 22.11 11.86 -14.92
CA ALA A 134 23.15 11.38 -15.82
C ALA A 134 23.26 12.25 -17.08
N ALA A 135 22.12 12.62 -17.69
CA ALA A 135 22.09 13.48 -18.87
C ALA A 135 22.67 14.87 -18.60
N ILE A 136 22.33 15.47 -17.45
CA ILE A 136 22.87 16.77 -17.04
C ILE A 136 24.39 16.68 -16.79
N LEU A 137 24.85 15.66 -16.04
CA LEU A 137 26.27 15.48 -15.75
C LEU A 137 27.09 15.26 -17.03
N ALA A 138 26.59 14.43 -17.95
CA ALA A 138 27.21 14.24 -19.26
C ALA A 138 27.30 15.56 -20.05
N HIS A 139 26.22 16.35 -20.06
CA HIS A 139 26.18 17.63 -20.78
C HIS A 139 27.21 18.64 -20.26
N ILE A 140 27.41 18.70 -18.93
CA ILE A 140 28.35 19.63 -18.31
C ILE A 140 29.79 19.08 -18.19
N GLY A 141 30.05 17.86 -18.69
CA GLY A 141 31.36 17.21 -18.60
C GLY A 141 31.79 16.84 -17.18
N SER A 142 30.82 16.45 -16.32
CA SER A 142 31.05 16.05 -14.92
C SER A 142 30.73 14.57 -14.70
N ASP A 143 31.07 14.05 -13.53
CA ASP A 143 30.89 12.64 -13.17
C ASP A 143 29.90 12.45 -11.99
N ALA A 144 29.56 11.19 -11.70
CA ALA A 144 28.61 10.85 -10.65
C ALA A 144 29.04 11.26 -9.24
N SER A 145 30.33 11.57 -8.99
CA SER A 145 30.77 12.10 -7.69
C SER A 145 30.23 13.50 -7.42
N MET A 146 29.80 14.21 -8.46
CA MET A 146 29.25 15.56 -8.40
C MET A 146 27.72 15.62 -8.30
N VAL A 147 27.04 14.49 -8.05
CA VAL A 147 25.67 14.51 -7.53
C VAL A 147 25.63 14.25 -6.02
N CYS A 148 24.92 15.11 -5.29
CA CYS A 148 24.76 15.00 -3.84
C CYS A 148 23.30 15.18 -3.43
N GLY A 149 22.94 14.59 -2.29
CA GLY A 149 21.71 14.92 -1.59
C GLY A 149 21.86 16.19 -0.78
N HIS A 150 20.77 16.92 -0.51
CA HIS A 150 20.82 18.10 0.37
C HIS A 150 21.41 17.78 1.74
N LYS A 151 21.11 16.60 2.28
CA LYS A 151 21.64 16.03 3.53
C LYS A 151 23.15 15.86 3.54
N GLU A 152 23.76 15.65 2.37
CA GLU A 152 25.20 15.46 2.23
C GLU A 152 25.92 16.81 2.04
N PHE A 153 25.26 17.79 1.40
CA PHE A 153 25.80 19.13 1.22
C PHE A 153 25.69 20.00 2.48
N ALA A 154 24.58 19.89 3.22
CA ALA A 154 24.20 20.81 4.27
C ALA A 154 25.13 20.77 5.50
N THR A 155 25.63 21.93 5.90
CA THR A 155 26.35 22.12 7.19
C THR A 155 25.53 22.94 8.20
N PRO A 156 25.54 22.60 9.50
CA PRO A 156 26.15 21.40 10.09
C PRO A 156 25.44 20.12 9.62
N ALA A 157 26.17 19.00 9.67
CA ALA A 157 25.63 17.69 9.31
C ALA A 157 24.35 17.38 10.11
N GLY A 158 23.35 16.79 9.47
CA GLY A 158 22.04 16.51 10.07
C GLY A 158 21.05 17.68 10.04
N ARG A 159 21.44 18.89 9.62
CA ARG A 159 20.49 20.00 9.40
C ARG A 159 19.44 19.68 8.32
N LYS A 160 19.82 18.88 7.34
CA LYS A 160 18.96 18.41 6.25
C LYS A 160 18.98 16.90 6.21
N ILE A 161 17.84 16.31 5.86
CA ILE A 161 17.64 14.85 5.83
C ILE A 161 17.34 14.35 4.42
N ASP A 162 17.08 15.25 3.48
CA ASP A 162 16.63 14.97 2.15
C ASP A 162 17.79 14.76 1.15
N PRO A 163 17.64 13.90 0.13
CA PRO A 163 16.51 13.00 -0.09
C PRO A 163 16.61 11.75 0.81
N LEU A 164 15.50 11.03 1.03
CA LEU A 164 15.47 9.88 1.94
C LEU A 164 16.06 8.58 1.38
N PHE A 165 16.45 8.53 0.12
CA PHE A 165 17.09 7.35 -0.47
C PHE A 165 18.61 7.33 -0.28
N ASP A 166 19.21 6.17 -0.50
CA ASP A 166 20.65 5.93 -0.40
C ASP A 166 21.38 6.63 -1.55
N MET A 167 22.15 7.65 -1.21
CA MET A 167 22.87 8.48 -2.18
C MET A 167 24.10 7.79 -2.79
N PRO A 168 24.90 6.99 -2.04
CA PRO A 168 25.89 6.09 -2.64
C PRO A 168 25.31 5.18 -3.73
N LEU A 169 24.24 4.43 -3.44
CA LEU A 169 23.60 3.56 -4.44
C LEU A 169 23.00 4.36 -5.61
N PHE A 170 22.51 5.57 -5.34
CA PHE A 170 22.03 6.46 -6.40
C PHE A 170 23.18 6.87 -7.34
N ARG A 171 24.34 7.24 -6.78
CA ARG A 171 25.53 7.61 -7.55
C ARG A 171 26.08 6.45 -8.38
N GLU A 172 26.10 5.24 -7.83
CA GLU A 172 26.49 4.04 -8.57
C GLU A 172 25.62 3.86 -9.83
N ALA A 173 24.30 3.93 -9.68
CA ALA A 173 23.39 3.80 -10.81
C ALA A 173 23.57 4.91 -11.87
N VAL A 174 23.85 6.15 -11.43
CA VAL A 174 24.17 7.26 -12.34
C VAL A 174 25.51 7.04 -13.04
N ALA A 175 26.53 6.56 -12.33
CA ALA A 175 27.83 6.24 -12.90
C ALA A 175 27.72 5.17 -13.99
N THR A 176 26.94 4.12 -13.73
CA THR A 176 26.62 3.10 -14.75
C THR A 176 26.02 3.73 -16.00
N MET A 177 25.01 4.61 -15.86
CA MET A 177 24.38 5.28 -17.01
C MET A 177 25.32 6.22 -17.77
N LEU A 178 26.30 6.82 -17.10
CA LEU A 178 27.32 7.66 -17.75
C LEU A 178 28.32 6.84 -18.57
N VAL A 179 28.63 5.61 -18.13
CA VAL A 179 29.58 4.70 -18.81
C VAL A 179 28.90 3.89 -19.91
N GLU A 180 27.78 3.25 -19.59
CA GLU A 180 27.10 2.30 -20.47
C GLU A 180 26.08 2.99 -21.40
N GLY A 181 25.82 4.27 -21.17
CA GLY A 181 24.74 5.02 -21.80
C GLY A 181 23.40 4.84 -21.08
N VAL A 182 22.47 5.74 -21.36
CA VAL A 182 21.12 5.69 -20.78
C VAL A 182 20.35 4.55 -21.45
N PRO A 183 19.88 3.52 -20.70
CA PRO A 183 19.13 2.41 -21.30
C PRO A 183 17.87 2.95 -22.00
N PRO A 184 17.46 2.47 -23.18
CA PRO A 184 16.24 2.97 -23.81
C PRO A 184 15.05 2.79 -22.86
N ALA A 185 14.27 3.85 -22.64
CA ALA A 185 13.06 3.74 -21.83
C ALA A 185 12.12 2.75 -22.54
N PRO A 186 11.48 1.81 -21.81
CA PRO A 186 10.59 0.84 -22.44
C PRO A 186 9.45 1.58 -23.15
N ALA A 187 9.34 1.40 -24.47
CA ALA A 187 8.30 2.03 -25.26
C ALA A 187 6.92 1.59 -24.75
N ILE A 188 6.04 2.55 -24.47
CA ILE A 188 4.62 2.25 -24.25
C ILE A 188 4.06 1.89 -25.62
N PRO A 189 3.53 0.67 -25.83
CA PRO A 189 3.04 0.26 -27.15
C PRO A 189 1.99 1.24 -27.67
N ALA A 190 2.03 1.57 -28.96
CA ALA A 190 1.12 2.55 -29.56
C ALA A 190 -0.34 2.10 -29.54
N VAL A 191 -0.58 0.79 -29.55
CA VAL A 191 -1.90 0.17 -29.47
C VAL A 191 -1.90 -1.02 -28.52
N ASP A 192 -3.09 -1.41 -28.04
CA ASP A 192 -3.31 -2.64 -27.28
C ASP A 192 -3.61 -3.87 -28.16
N LEU A 193 -3.91 -5.00 -27.51
CA LEU A 193 -4.18 -6.28 -28.18
C LEU A 193 -5.44 -6.27 -29.06
N VAL A 194 -6.32 -5.28 -28.92
CA VAL A 194 -7.52 -5.08 -29.75
C VAL A 194 -7.41 -3.81 -30.61
N SER A 195 -6.18 -3.35 -30.86
CA SER A 195 -5.85 -2.19 -31.69
C SER A 195 -6.39 -0.84 -31.18
N ARG A 196 -6.69 -0.70 -29.88
CA ARG A 196 -7.01 0.62 -29.30
C ARG A 196 -5.73 1.43 -29.12
N PRO A 197 -5.70 2.70 -29.57
CA PRO A 197 -4.55 3.57 -29.37
C PRO A 197 -4.29 3.85 -27.88
N THR A 198 -3.01 4.03 -27.57
CA THR A 198 -2.58 4.54 -26.27
C THR A 198 -3.02 6.00 -26.13
N LEU A 199 -3.91 6.27 -25.17
CA LEU A 199 -4.40 7.62 -24.91
C LEU A 199 -3.58 8.31 -23.82
N ARG A 200 -3.37 9.61 -24.00
CA ARG A 200 -2.67 10.50 -23.05
C ARG A 200 -3.29 11.89 -23.11
N ARG A 201 -2.90 12.79 -22.20
CA ARG A 201 -3.37 14.19 -22.20
C ARG A 201 -3.26 14.80 -23.61
N GLY A 202 -4.30 15.51 -24.01
CA GLY A 202 -4.42 16.11 -25.34
C GLY A 202 -5.16 15.24 -26.36
N ALA A 203 -5.33 13.93 -26.10
CA ALA A 203 -6.18 13.07 -26.92
C ALA A 203 -7.65 13.53 -26.90
N LYS A 204 -8.35 13.34 -28.01
CA LYS A 204 -9.76 13.69 -28.17
C LYS A 204 -10.54 12.58 -28.87
N GLY A 205 -11.86 12.53 -28.68
CA GLY A 205 -12.78 11.65 -29.41
C GLY A 205 -13.44 10.56 -28.56
N ASP A 206 -14.08 9.61 -29.22
CA ASP A 206 -15.00 8.66 -28.56
C ASP A 206 -14.31 7.65 -27.66
N LEU A 207 -13.06 7.30 -27.97
CA LEU A 207 -12.26 6.46 -27.08
C LEU A 207 -11.91 7.18 -25.77
N VAL A 208 -11.76 8.51 -25.80
CA VAL A 208 -11.59 9.30 -24.58
C VAL A 208 -12.90 9.33 -23.78
N ARG A 209 -14.07 9.43 -24.45
CA ARG A 209 -15.38 9.31 -23.76
C ARG A 209 -15.54 7.95 -23.10
N THR A 210 -15.15 6.89 -23.79
CA THR A 210 -15.18 5.51 -23.29
C THR A 210 -14.27 5.35 -22.06
N LEU A 211 -13.04 5.88 -22.14
CA LEU A 211 -12.13 5.93 -21.01
C LEU A 211 -12.72 6.70 -19.82
N GLN A 212 -13.26 7.90 -20.07
CA GLN A 212 -13.88 8.75 -19.05
C GLN A 212 -15.06 8.06 -18.36
N ALA A 213 -15.96 7.43 -19.14
CA ALA A 213 -17.09 6.69 -18.62
C ALA A 213 -16.63 5.52 -17.73
N ALA A 214 -15.64 4.73 -18.17
CA ALA A 214 -15.10 3.63 -17.39
C ALA A 214 -14.38 4.09 -16.10
N LEU A 215 -13.84 5.31 -16.10
CA LEU A 215 -13.19 5.92 -14.93
C LEU A 215 -14.17 6.70 -14.03
N GLY A 216 -15.46 6.81 -14.40
CA GLY A 216 -16.45 7.60 -13.65
C GLY A 216 -16.26 9.13 -13.76
N VAL A 217 -15.62 9.63 -14.83
CA VAL A 217 -15.43 11.07 -15.08
C VAL A 217 -16.69 11.63 -15.75
N THR A 218 -17.42 12.51 -15.04
CA THR A 218 -18.63 13.16 -15.53
C THR A 218 -18.46 14.68 -15.66
N PRO A 219 -18.85 15.31 -16.79
CA PRO A 219 -19.34 14.67 -18.01
C PRO A 219 -18.20 14.01 -18.82
N ALA A 220 -18.52 12.95 -19.55
CA ALA A 220 -17.60 12.32 -20.51
C ALA A 220 -17.49 13.19 -21.78
N THR A 221 -16.71 14.28 -21.69
CA THR A 221 -16.56 15.29 -22.75
C THR A 221 -15.86 14.79 -24.00
N GLY A 222 -15.06 13.72 -23.90
CA GLY A 222 -14.19 13.24 -24.98
C GLY A 222 -12.90 14.02 -25.13
N ASN A 223 -12.59 14.92 -24.19
CA ASN A 223 -11.31 15.64 -24.13
C ASN A 223 -10.45 15.09 -22.98
N PHE A 224 -9.25 14.58 -23.29
CA PHE A 224 -8.34 14.04 -22.28
C PHE A 224 -7.57 15.20 -21.64
N GLY A 225 -8.22 15.82 -20.65
CA GLY A 225 -7.66 16.93 -19.88
C GLY A 225 -7.05 16.51 -18.54
N PRO A 226 -6.63 17.50 -17.71
CA PRO A 226 -6.02 17.25 -16.41
C PRO A 226 -6.87 16.40 -15.46
N VAL A 227 -8.19 16.58 -15.47
CA VAL A 227 -9.13 15.80 -14.64
C VAL A 227 -9.11 14.33 -15.04
N THR A 228 -9.24 14.02 -16.33
CA THR A 228 -9.18 12.64 -16.85
C THR A 228 -7.86 11.97 -16.51
N GLU A 229 -6.75 12.71 -16.64
CA GLU A 229 -5.44 12.19 -16.26
C GLU A 229 -5.33 11.91 -14.76
N ALA A 230 -5.81 12.81 -13.91
CA ALA A 230 -5.79 12.64 -12.46
C ALA A 230 -6.62 11.43 -12.03
N THR A 231 -7.84 11.28 -12.57
CA THR A 231 -8.70 10.12 -12.29
C THR A 231 -8.08 8.83 -12.80
N LEU A 232 -7.50 8.85 -14.00
CA LEU A 232 -6.81 7.69 -14.55
C LEU A 232 -5.62 7.27 -13.67
N ARG A 233 -4.85 8.22 -13.15
CA ARG A 233 -3.75 7.93 -12.21
C ARG A 233 -4.28 7.34 -10.91
N GLY A 234 -5.43 7.79 -10.42
CA GLY A 234 -6.15 7.20 -9.29
C GLY A 234 -6.49 5.73 -9.54
N PHE A 235 -7.12 5.45 -10.67
CA PHE A 235 -7.44 4.10 -11.12
C PHE A 235 -6.18 3.22 -11.24
N GLN A 236 -5.12 3.73 -11.88
CA GLN A 236 -3.87 3.00 -12.02
C GLN A 236 -3.25 2.66 -10.65
N ARG A 237 -3.23 3.61 -9.69
CA ARG A 237 -2.79 3.34 -8.32
C ARG A 237 -3.63 2.25 -7.65
N GLN A 238 -4.94 2.38 -7.69
CA GLN A 238 -5.88 1.43 -7.08
C GLN A 238 -5.72 0.01 -7.62
N HIS A 239 -5.37 -0.12 -8.91
CA HIS A 239 -5.24 -1.41 -9.57
C HIS A 239 -3.79 -1.90 -9.73
N GLY A 240 -2.84 -1.28 -9.04
CA GLY A 240 -1.43 -1.69 -9.01
C GLY A 240 -0.69 -1.49 -10.34
N LEU A 241 -1.17 -0.58 -11.18
CA LEU A 241 -0.52 -0.14 -12.41
C LEU A 241 0.43 1.03 -12.11
N VAL A 242 1.37 1.29 -13.03
CA VAL A 242 2.17 2.52 -12.99
C VAL A 242 1.21 3.70 -13.16
N PRO A 243 1.13 4.65 -12.22
CA PRO A 243 0.18 5.75 -12.30
C PRO A 243 0.74 6.86 -13.16
N ASP A 244 1.01 6.56 -14.43
CA ASP A 244 1.63 7.44 -15.42
C ASP A 244 0.64 8.34 -16.17
N GLY A 245 -0.66 8.17 -15.94
CA GLY A 245 -1.73 8.95 -16.58
C GLY A 245 -1.91 8.60 -18.06
N ILE A 246 -1.40 7.45 -18.50
CA ILE A 246 -1.47 6.98 -19.88
C ILE A 246 -2.34 5.72 -19.96
N ALA A 247 -3.38 5.77 -20.79
CA ALA A 247 -4.21 4.60 -21.07
C ALA A 247 -3.55 3.77 -22.18
N GLY A 248 -2.50 3.04 -21.80
CA GLY A 248 -1.84 2.04 -22.66
C GLY A 248 -2.43 0.63 -22.47
N PRO A 249 -1.85 -0.41 -23.11
CA PRO A 249 -2.44 -1.75 -23.17
C PRO A 249 -2.76 -2.38 -21.81
N LYS A 250 -1.91 -2.17 -20.81
CA LYS A 250 -2.13 -2.67 -19.45
C LYS A 250 -3.29 -1.94 -18.74
N THR A 251 -3.43 -0.65 -18.99
CA THR A 251 -4.53 0.17 -18.47
C THR A 251 -5.84 -0.24 -19.11
N TRP A 252 -5.86 -0.37 -20.44
CA TRP A 252 -7.02 -0.81 -21.20
C TRP A 252 -7.49 -2.20 -20.81
N ALA A 253 -6.57 -3.17 -20.73
CA ALA A 253 -6.90 -4.53 -20.27
C ALA A 253 -7.46 -4.56 -18.85
N ARG A 254 -7.03 -3.64 -17.97
CA ARG A 254 -7.58 -3.53 -16.63
C ARG A 254 -8.98 -2.91 -16.65
N ILE A 255 -9.18 -1.86 -17.43
CA ILE A 255 -10.50 -1.22 -17.62
C ILE A 255 -11.52 -2.24 -18.15
N ASP A 256 -11.14 -3.04 -19.15
CA ASP A 256 -12.02 -4.08 -19.71
C ASP A 256 -12.39 -5.13 -18.67
N ARG A 257 -11.43 -5.57 -17.86
CA ARG A 257 -11.72 -6.53 -16.79
C ARG A 257 -12.68 -5.94 -15.78
N VAL A 258 -12.43 -4.72 -15.29
CA VAL A 258 -13.31 -4.05 -14.32
C VAL A 258 -14.72 -3.83 -14.89
N THR A 259 -14.85 -3.45 -16.16
CA THR A 259 -16.15 -3.24 -16.82
C THR A 259 -16.86 -4.56 -17.15
N THR A 260 -16.12 -5.61 -17.50
CA THR A 260 -16.66 -6.97 -17.72
C THR A 260 -17.11 -7.60 -16.42
N ASP A 261 -16.33 -7.47 -15.34
CA ASP A 261 -16.66 -7.94 -14.00
C ASP A 261 -17.92 -7.20 -13.49
N ALA A 262 -18.01 -5.87 -13.68
CA ALA A 262 -19.20 -5.10 -13.34
C ALA A 262 -20.44 -5.52 -14.14
N ARG A 263 -20.29 -5.84 -15.44
CA ARG A 263 -21.39 -6.37 -16.27
C ARG A 263 -21.79 -7.79 -15.90
N ALA A 264 -20.83 -8.64 -15.53
CA ALA A 264 -21.07 -10.00 -15.08
C ALA A 264 -21.78 -10.02 -13.71
N LEU A 265 -21.44 -9.09 -12.82
CA LEU A 265 -22.13 -8.84 -11.55
C LEU A 265 -23.60 -8.42 -11.77
N VAL A 266 -23.88 -7.56 -12.76
CA VAL A 266 -25.25 -7.16 -13.12
C VAL A 266 -26.01 -8.31 -13.80
N ALA A 267 -25.34 -9.11 -14.63
CA ALA A 267 -25.96 -10.27 -15.30
C ALA A 267 -26.25 -11.44 -14.33
N SER A 268 -25.38 -11.69 -13.36
CA SER A 268 -25.60 -12.74 -12.34
C SER A 268 -26.67 -12.34 -11.31
N ALA A 269 -27.04 -11.06 -11.22
CA ALA A 269 -28.14 -10.60 -10.38
C ALA A 269 -29.53 -10.91 -10.98
N VAL A 270 -29.61 -11.39 -12.23
CA VAL A 270 -30.87 -11.56 -12.98
C VAL A 270 -31.22 -13.04 -13.27
N ALA A 271 -30.35 -14.01 -12.95
CA ALA A 271 -30.61 -15.44 -13.22
C ALA A 271 -31.21 -16.20 -12.01
N PRO A 272 -32.16 -17.14 -12.20
CA PRO A 272 -32.83 -17.83 -11.10
C PRO A 272 -31.93 -18.89 -10.45
N ILE A 273 -32.00 -18.94 -9.13
CA ILE A 273 -31.17 -19.76 -8.24
C ILE A 273 -31.61 -21.23 -8.36
N ALA A 274 -30.69 -22.11 -8.79
CA ALA A 274 -30.82 -23.55 -8.67
C ALA A 274 -29.62 -24.12 -7.89
N SER A 275 -29.97 -24.93 -6.89
CA SER A 275 -29.12 -25.67 -5.96
C SER A 275 -28.03 -26.52 -6.63
N ALA A 276 -26.79 -26.43 -6.13
CA ALA A 276 -25.91 -27.58 -5.87
C ALA A 276 -24.61 -27.14 -5.15
N VAL A 277 -24.40 -27.67 -3.94
CA VAL A 277 -23.14 -27.63 -3.21
C VAL A 277 -22.23 -28.72 -3.78
N GLY A 278 -21.05 -28.37 -4.32
CA GLY A 278 -20.05 -29.36 -4.74
C GLY A 278 -18.88 -28.81 -5.55
N ALA A 279 -17.68 -28.90 -4.98
CA ALA A 279 -16.36 -29.07 -5.63
C ALA A 279 -15.89 -28.12 -6.77
N GLY A 280 -16.65 -27.11 -7.20
CA GLY A 280 -16.34 -26.31 -8.39
C GLY A 280 -15.31 -25.18 -8.25
N ASP A 281 -14.99 -24.73 -7.03
CA ASP A 281 -14.33 -23.42 -6.83
C ASP A 281 -12.85 -23.47 -6.40
N ILE A 282 -12.31 -24.65 -6.10
CA ILE A 282 -10.95 -24.75 -5.57
C ILE A 282 -9.96 -24.97 -6.72
N PRO A 283 -8.90 -24.14 -6.83
CA PRO A 283 -7.81 -24.36 -7.80
C PRO A 283 -7.21 -25.78 -7.71
N VAL A 284 -6.73 -26.28 -8.85
CA VAL A 284 -6.22 -27.67 -9.02
C VAL A 284 -5.28 -28.09 -7.88
N ALA A 285 -5.58 -29.25 -7.32
CA ALA A 285 -5.05 -29.64 -6.02
C ALA A 285 -3.63 -30.25 -6.08
N ASP A 286 -3.11 -30.59 -7.25
CA ASP A 286 -1.91 -31.40 -7.42
C ASP A 286 -0.70 -30.58 -7.91
N ASP A 287 -0.02 -29.95 -6.96
CA ASP A 287 1.27 -29.29 -7.20
C ASP A 287 2.45 -30.27 -7.31
N ALA A 288 2.24 -31.56 -7.05
CA ALA A 288 3.26 -32.61 -7.20
C ALA A 288 3.39 -33.07 -8.67
N GLN A 289 2.29 -33.11 -9.42
CA GLN A 289 2.29 -33.41 -10.87
C GLN A 289 2.39 -32.14 -11.73
N HIS A 290 1.85 -31.01 -11.26
CA HIS A 290 1.85 -29.74 -11.98
C HIS A 290 2.53 -28.68 -11.13
N PRO A 291 3.85 -28.48 -11.25
CA PRO A 291 4.61 -27.71 -10.30
C PRO A 291 4.22 -26.22 -10.30
N VAL A 292 4.29 -25.62 -9.13
CA VAL A 292 4.28 -24.17 -8.98
C VAL A 292 5.56 -23.63 -9.63
N THR A 293 5.40 -22.85 -10.70
CA THR A 293 6.54 -22.37 -11.49
C THR A 293 6.79 -20.88 -11.24
N PRO A 294 8.00 -20.48 -10.82
CA PRO A 294 8.40 -19.08 -10.81
C PRO A 294 8.54 -18.54 -12.24
N GLN A 295 7.93 -17.41 -12.53
CA GLN A 295 8.11 -16.65 -13.76
C GLN A 295 8.47 -15.20 -13.40
N GLY A 296 9.77 -14.93 -13.32
CA GLY A 296 10.28 -13.71 -12.71
C GLY A 296 9.85 -13.62 -11.25
N ASP A 297 9.27 -12.48 -10.85
CA ASP A 297 8.73 -12.29 -9.51
C ASP A 297 7.34 -12.93 -9.32
N ARG A 298 6.74 -13.56 -10.33
CA ARG A 298 5.37 -14.11 -10.22
C ARG A 298 5.42 -15.62 -10.01
N LEU A 299 4.61 -16.13 -9.07
CA LEU A 299 4.36 -17.57 -8.97
C LEU A 299 3.16 -17.95 -9.82
N ILE A 300 3.36 -18.92 -10.70
CA ILE A 300 2.34 -19.53 -11.57
C ILE A 300 1.91 -20.86 -10.95
N GLY A 301 0.61 -21.01 -10.73
CA GLY A 301 0.05 -22.25 -10.20
C GLY A 301 -0.13 -23.33 -11.29
N PRO A 302 -0.50 -24.56 -10.89
CA PRO A 302 -0.85 -25.69 -11.77
C PRO A 302 -1.77 -25.35 -12.94
N ASN A 303 -2.67 -24.38 -12.76
CA ASN A 303 -3.64 -23.96 -13.77
C ASN A 303 -3.08 -22.93 -14.78
N GLY A 304 -1.77 -22.67 -14.77
CA GLY A 304 -1.12 -21.68 -15.62
C GLY A 304 -1.42 -20.23 -15.25
N ARG A 305 -2.16 -19.97 -14.16
CA ARG A 305 -2.48 -18.63 -13.67
C ARG A 305 -1.57 -18.29 -12.50
N GLY A 306 -1.03 -17.08 -12.49
CA GLY A 306 -0.27 -16.66 -11.31
C GLY A 306 -1.13 -16.13 -10.18
N PHE A 307 -0.73 -16.46 -8.96
CA PHE A 307 -1.52 -16.31 -7.75
C PHE A 307 -0.83 -15.51 -6.64
N ALA A 308 0.51 -15.50 -6.62
CA ALA A 308 1.33 -14.78 -5.66
C ALA A 308 2.57 -14.19 -6.33
N SER A 309 3.24 -13.27 -5.64
CA SER A 309 4.51 -12.69 -6.09
C SER A 309 5.63 -12.94 -5.08
N LYS A 310 6.85 -13.15 -5.57
CA LYS A 310 8.07 -13.18 -4.77
C LYS A 310 8.26 -11.82 -4.12
N PHE A 311 8.52 -11.82 -2.82
CA PHE A 311 8.88 -10.63 -2.07
C PHE A 311 9.84 -11.00 -0.95
N ARG A 312 11.03 -10.39 -0.94
CA ARG A 312 12.12 -10.72 0.01
C ARG A 312 12.34 -12.25 0.11
N LEU A 313 12.26 -12.81 1.31
CA LEU A 313 12.53 -14.23 1.58
C LEU A 313 11.40 -15.17 1.16
N GLY A 314 10.20 -14.67 0.89
CA GLY A 314 9.01 -15.51 0.66
C GLY A 314 8.13 -14.97 -0.45
N PHE A 315 6.82 -15.13 -0.27
CA PHE A 315 5.81 -14.82 -1.25
C PHE A 315 4.67 -14.03 -0.61
N VAL A 316 3.97 -13.24 -1.42
CA VAL A 316 2.85 -12.42 -0.96
C VAL A 316 1.70 -12.41 -1.97
N THR A 317 0.48 -12.46 -1.45
CA THR A 317 -0.77 -12.16 -2.16
C THR A 317 -1.77 -11.61 -1.15
N ASN A 318 -2.53 -10.59 -1.55
CA ASN A 318 -3.51 -9.94 -0.66
C ASN A 318 -4.85 -10.69 -0.61
N GLY A 319 -5.01 -11.76 -1.39
CA GLY A 319 -6.30 -12.39 -1.62
C GLY A 319 -7.21 -11.53 -2.51
N GLN A 320 -8.27 -12.12 -3.01
CA GLN A 320 -9.24 -11.44 -3.89
C GLN A 320 -10.63 -11.36 -3.25
N THR A 321 -10.95 -12.31 -2.38
CA THR A 321 -12.29 -12.41 -1.79
C THR A 321 -12.29 -11.74 -0.42
N SER A 322 -12.97 -10.61 -0.29
CA SER A 322 -13.20 -9.96 1.01
C SER A 322 -14.26 -10.69 1.83
N ALA A 323 -14.20 -10.60 3.17
CA ALA A 323 -15.21 -11.18 4.04
C ALA A 323 -16.60 -10.60 3.78
N ARG A 324 -16.70 -9.28 3.53
CA ARG A 324 -17.96 -8.60 3.20
C ARG A 324 -18.59 -9.16 1.91
N ALA A 325 -17.80 -9.28 0.84
CA ALA A 325 -18.31 -9.79 -0.43
C ALA A 325 -18.73 -11.26 -0.31
N TYR A 326 -17.93 -12.08 0.39
CA TYR A 326 -18.25 -13.49 0.58
C TYR A 326 -19.53 -13.71 1.39
N LEU A 327 -19.70 -13.00 2.51
CA LEU A 327 -20.91 -13.09 3.33
C LEU A 327 -22.15 -12.56 2.61
N GLY A 328 -22.00 -11.51 1.79
CA GLY A 328 -23.09 -11.03 0.94
C GLY A 328 -23.56 -12.08 -0.07
N ALA A 329 -22.63 -12.86 -0.63
CA ALA A 329 -22.94 -13.95 -1.56
C ALA A 329 -23.32 -15.27 -0.85
N ASN A 330 -22.88 -15.47 0.40
CA ASN A 330 -23.05 -16.71 1.17
C ASN A 330 -23.48 -16.41 2.61
N PRO A 331 -24.71 -15.93 2.85
CA PRO A 331 -25.16 -15.54 4.19
C PRO A 331 -25.04 -16.66 5.22
N ALA A 332 -25.30 -17.91 4.80
CA ALA A 332 -25.19 -19.10 5.65
C ALA A 332 -23.78 -19.31 6.24
N ALA A 333 -22.73 -18.75 5.63
CA ALA A 333 -21.37 -18.82 6.18
C ALA A 333 -21.20 -18.03 7.49
N GLY A 334 -22.14 -17.13 7.80
CA GLY A 334 -22.19 -16.38 9.05
C GLY A 334 -23.02 -17.05 10.15
N GLU A 335 -23.70 -18.17 9.87
CA GLU A 335 -24.54 -18.85 10.86
C GLU A 335 -23.74 -19.26 12.11
N GLY A 336 -24.36 -19.09 13.28
CA GLY A 336 -23.74 -19.34 14.58
C GLY A 336 -22.74 -18.27 15.02
N VAL A 337 -22.66 -17.14 14.32
CA VAL A 337 -21.85 -15.98 14.69
C VAL A 337 -22.74 -14.75 14.82
N SER A 338 -22.48 -13.91 15.83
CA SER A 338 -23.15 -12.62 15.98
C SER A 338 -23.00 -11.77 14.72
N ALA A 339 -24.09 -11.11 14.31
CA ALA A 339 -24.11 -10.21 13.18
C ALA A 339 -23.20 -8.99 13.41
N SER A 340 -23.19 -8.43 14.62
CA SER A 340 -22.34 -7.30 14.98
C SER A 340 -20.86 -7.69 14.94
N ALA A 341 -20.52 -8.90 15.42
CA ALA A 341 -19.17 -9.45 15.36
C ALA A 341 -18.72 -9.66 13.91
N LEU A 342 -19.59 -10.16 13.03
CA LEU A 342 -19.30 -10.31 11.60
C LEU A 342 -19.10 -8.95 10.92
N ARG A 343 -19.88 -7.93 11.27
CA ARG A 343 -19.69 -6.56 10.76
C ARG A 343 -18.34 -5.99 11.19
N CYS A 344 -17.96 -6.11 12.46
CA CYS A 344 -16.63 -5.71 12.94
C CYS A 344 -15.51 -6.49 12.23
N VAL A 345 -15.67 -7.80 12.04
CA VAL A 345 -14.72 -8.62 11.26
C VAL A 345 -14.60 -8.07 9.85
N CYS A 346 -15.71 -7.93 9.12
CA CYS A 346 -15.74 -7.41 7.75
C CYS A 346 -15.01 -6.07 7.63
N ALA A 347 -15.25 -5.16 8.58
CA ALA A 347 -14.60 -3.87 8.59
C ALA A 347 -13.07 -3.98 8.67
N VAL A 348 -12.58 -4.78 9.62
CA VAL A 348 -11.14 -4.99 9.83
C VAL A 348 -10.49 -5.76 8.69
N THR A 349 -11.18 -6.72 8.06
CA THR A 349 -10.62 -7.45 6.90
C THR A 349 -10.25 -6.53 5.74
N GLY A 350 -10.94 -5.39 5.57
CA GLY A 350 -10.60 -4.37 4.57
C GLY A 350 -9.22 -3.74 4.77
N ASN A 351 -8.63 -3.88 5.97
CA ASN A 351 -7.27 -3.45 6.28
C ASN A 351 -6.23 -4.57 6.24
N GLU A 352 -6.64 -5.84 6.32
CA GLU A 352 -5.74 -6.99 6.45
C GLU A 352 -5.56 -7.74 5.12
N GLY A 353 -6.66 -8.19 4.50
CA GLY A 353 -6.61 -9.01 3.29
C GLY A 353 -7.84 -9.90 3.11
N GLY A 354 -7.89 -10.58 1.96
CA GLY A 354 -8.92 -11.56 1.63
C GLY A 354 -8.67 -12.95 2.18
N PHE A 355 -9.60 -13.88 1.95
CA PHE A 355 -9.51 -15.26 2.44
C PHE A 355 -8.29 -16.02 1.92
N GLU A 356 -7.82 -15.69 0.72
CA GLU A 356 -6.67 -16.31 0.06
C GLU A 356 -5.35 -15.60 0.34
N ALA A 357 -5.37 -14.58 1.20
CA ALA A 357 -4.16 -13.81 1.49
C ALA A 357 -3.08 -14.71 2.08
N VAL A 358 -1.85 -14.56 1.60
CA VAL A 358 -0.68 -15.28 2.07
C VAL A 358 0.48 -14.30 2.17
N ASN A 359 1.23 -14.38 3.27
CA ASN A 359 2.54 -13.74 3.40
C ASN A 359 3.50 -14.74 4.04
N SER A 360 4.64 -14.99 3.37
CA SER A 360 5.70 -15.87 3.89
C SER A 360 7.09 -15.21 3.90
N TRP A 361 7.16 -13.88 3.84
CA TRP A 361 8.41 -13.16 3.62
C TRP A 361 9.04 -12.56 4.87
N ASP A 362 8.27 -12.36 5.94
CA ASP A 362 8.73 -11.76 7.21
C ASP A 362 9.13 -12.82 8.24
N LEU A 363 9.38 -12.42 9.49
CA LEU A 363 9.84 -13.33 10.56
C LEU A 363 8.77 -14.31 11.07
N ALA A 364 7.51 -14.18 10.64
CA ALA A 364 6.44 -15.11 11.00
C ALA A 364 6.40 -16.36 10.12
N PHE A 365 7.21 -16.42 9.06
CA PHE A 365 7.37 -17.53 8.10
C PHE A 365 6.15 -17.83 7.22
N MET A 366 4.95 -17.73 7.77
CA MET A 366 3.67 -17.88 7.07
C MET A 366 2.58 -17.16 7.87
N SER A 367 1.81 -16.33 7.19
CA SER A 367 0.52 -15.82 7.63
C SER A 367 -0.53 -16.08 6.56
N PHE A 368 -1.76 -16.34 6.99
CA PHE A 368 -2.85 -16.75 6.12
C PHE A 368 -4.14 -15.97 6.39
N GLY A 369 -4.82 -15.58 5.33
CA GLY A 369 -6.23 -15.22 5.36
C GLY A 369 -6.58 -13.85 5.95
N ILE A 370 -7.85 -13.72 6.33
CA ILE A 370 -8.53 -12.44 6.60
C ILE A 370 -8.03 -11.66 7.82
N MET A 371 -7.21 -12.28 8.67
CA MET A 371 -6.55 -11.63 9.82
C MET A 371 -5.05 -11.90 9.86
N GLN A 372 -4.47 -12.39 8.74
CA GLN A 372 -3.06 -12.75 8.67
C GLN A 372 -2.62 -13.69 9.80
N TRP A 373 -3.35 -14.80 9.98
CA TRP A 373 -3.10 -15.80 11.02
C TRP A 373 -1.69 -16.36 10.91
N THR A 374 -0.81 -16.07 11.87
CA THR A 374 0.63 -16.39 11.77
C THR A 374 0.99 -17.75 12.34
N VAL A 375 2.11 -18.33 11.89
CA VAL A 375 2.75 -19.51 12.53
C VAL A 375 3.60 -19.11 13.75
N GLY A 376 3.73 -17.81 14.03
CA GLY A 376 4.49 -17.26 15.15
C GLY A 376 5.97 -17.02 14.81
N VAL A 377 6.59 -16.05 15.48
CA VAL A 377 7.98 -15.63 15.25
C VAL A 377 8.94 -16.47 16.09
N GLY A 378 10.08 -16.87 15.55
CA GLY A 378 11.08 -17.60 16.32
C GLY A 378 10.49 -18.88 16.92
N SER A 379 10.60 -19.02 18.24
CA SER A 379 10.01 -20.11 19.00
C SER A 379 8.59 -19.83 19.50
N ASP A 380 7.97 -18.69 19.20
CA ASP A 380 6.62 -18.40 19.68
C ASP A 380 5.56 -19.22 18.93
N PRO A 381 4.49 -19.66 19.61
CA PRO A 381 3.32 -20.25 18.97
C PRO A 381 2.53 -19.19 18.19
N GLY A 382 1.75 -19.64 17.21
CA GLY A 382 1.01 -18.77 16.29
C GLY A 382 -0.49 -19.05 16.25
N GLU A 383 -1.27 -18.05 15.82
CA GLU A 383 -2.73 -18.15 15.69
C GLU A 383 -3.17 -19.09 14.56
N LEU A 384 -2.31 -19.33 13.56
CA LEU A 384 -2.62 -20.25 12.46
C LEU A 384 -2.87 -21.67 12.95
N ALA A 385 -2.12 -22.13 13.96
CA ALA A 385 -2.32 -23.45 14.54
C ALA A 385 -3.72 -23.58 15.19
N ALA A 386 -4.18 -22.55 15.90
CA ALA A 386 -5.50 -22.55 16.51
C ALA A 386 -6.63 -22.51 15.47
N LEU A 387 -6.45 -21.75 14.38
CA LEU A 387 -7.37 -21.78 13.24
C LEU A 387 -7.44 -23.18 12.62
N LEU A 388 -6.29 -23.80 12.37
CA LEU A 388 -6.23 -25.13 11.74
C LEU A 388 -6.73 -26.24 12.67
N ALA A 389 -6.53 -26.12 13.99
CA ALA A 389 -7.11 -27.02 14.98
C ALA A 389 -8.64 -26.93 15.00
N ARG A 390 -9.18 -25.72 14.85
CA ARG A 390 -10.62 -25.54 14.63
C ARG A 390 -11.09 -26.24 13.35
N LEU A 391 -10.41 -26.00 12.23
CA LEU A 391 -10.77 -26.63 10.95
C LEU A 391 -10.71 -28.15 11.04
N LYS A 392 -9.65 -28.72 11.64
CA LYS A 392 -9.49 -30.17 11.80
C LYS A 392 -10.61 -30.78 12.64
N ARG A 393 -11.07 -30.09 13.68
CA ARG A 393 -12.14 -30.56 14.55
C ARG A 393 -13.51 -30.43 13.89
N ASP A 394 -13.81 -29.26 13.31
CA ASP A 394 -15.15 -28.92 12.83
C ASP A 394 -15.39 -29.45 11.40
N GLU A 395 -14.34 -29.56 10.59
CA GLU A 395 -14.37 -29.91 9.15
C GLU A 395 -13.14 -30.77 8.76
N PRO A 396 -12.98 -31.97 9.35
CA PRO A 396 -11.78 -32.81 9.18
C PRO A 396 -11.46 -33.14 7.72
N GLY A 397 -12.49 -33.32 6.88
CA GLY A 397 -12.32 -33.57 5.44
C GLY A 397 -11.62 -32.41 4.73
N ALA A 398 -12.06 -31.17 4.97
CA ALA A 398 -11.46 -29.97 4.41
C ALA A 398 -10.02 -29.77 4.91
N PHE A 399 -9.75 -30.08 6.18
CA PHE A 399 -8.39 -30.06 6.73
C PHE A 399 -7.46 -31.05 6.01
N ILE A 400 -7.89 -32.30 5.84
CA ILE A 400 -7.11 -33.34 5.15
C ILE A 400 -6.84 -32.92 3.69
N GLU A 401 -7.86 -32.41 2.99
CA GLU A 401 -7.76 -32.02 1.58
C GLU A 401 -6.84 -30.81 1.37
N CYS A 402 -6.89 -29.82 2.26
CA CYS A 402 -6.11 -28.59 2.13
C CYS A 402 -4.69 -28.74 2.67
N PHE A 403 -4.51 -29.49 3.76
CA PHE A 403 -3.28 -29.47 4.57
C PHE A 403 -2.77 -30.87 4.95
N GLY A 404 -3.63 -31.70 5.54
CA GLY A 404 -3.23 -32.97 6.17
C GLY A 404 -2.55 -33.95 5.21
N ARG A 405 -3.07 -34.10 3.99
CA ARG A 405 -2.48 -34.97 2.96
C ARG A 405 -1.07 -34.55 2.51
N PHE A 406 -0.67 -33.32 2.81
CA PHE A 406 0.66 -32.79 2.53
C PHE A 406 1.59 -32.84 3.75
N GLY A 407 1.17 -33.53 4.82
CA GLY A 407 1.94 -33.72 6.03
C GLY A 407 1.85 -32.57 7.04
N LEU A 408 1.09 -31.50 6.78
CA LEU A 408 0.88 -30.45 7.79
C LEU A 408 -0.16 -30.90 8.80
N ASP A 409 0.19 -30.89 10.09
CA ASP A 409 -0.75 -31.26 11.15
C ASP A 409 -0.70 -30.33 12.37
N VAL A 410 -1.73 -30.41 13.21
CA VAL A 410 -1.91 -29.68 14.47
C VAL A 410 -1.83 -30.66 15.66
N PRO A 411 -0.91 -30.45 16.61
CA PRO A 411 -0.83 -31.20 17.86
C PRO A 411 -2.12 -31.14 18.68
N ALA A 412 -2.40 -32.21 19.45
CA ALA A 412 -3.61 -32.33 20.25
C ALA A 412 -3.70 -31.30 21.40
N ASP A 413 -2.57 -30.78 21.86
CA ASP A 413 -2.45 -29.75 22.89
C ASP A 413 -2.55 -28.31 22.35
N THR A 414 -2.91 -28.14 21.07
CA THR A 414 -3.08 -26.82 20.45
C THR A 414 -4.19 -26.02 21.15
N GLY A 415 -3.83 -24.84 21.65
CA GLY A 415 -4.76 -23.93 22.32
C GLY A 415 -5.80 -23.31 21.38
N SER A 416 -6.81 -22.68 21.98
CA SER A 416 -7.90 -22.02 21.24
C SER A 416 -7.51 -20.67 20.61
N THR A 417 -6.36 -20.13 20.98
CA THR A 417 -5.81 -18.85 20.49
C THR A 417 -4.52 -19.02 19.72
N THR A 418 -3.59 -19.84 20.22
CA THR A 418 -2.30 -20.09 19.59
C THR A 418 -1.87 -21.55 19.79
N GLY A 419 -0.95 -22.01 18.93
CA GLY A 419 -0.30 -23.30 19.07
C GLY A 419 0.86 -23.47 18.11
N ARG A 420 1.34 -24.70 17.97
CA ARG A 420 2.41 -25.06 17.04
C ARG A 420 1.87 -25.95 15.93
N LEU A 421 2.49 -25.88 14.76
CA LEU A 421 2.21 -26.82 13.66
C LEU A 421 3.28 -27.91 13.64
N THR A 422 2.96 -29.00 12.94
CA THR A 422 3.90 -30.06 12.59
C THR A 422 3.93 -30.23 11.08
N LEU A 423 5.08 -30.63 10.54
CA LEU A 423 5.23 -31.05 9.16
C LEU A 423 5.87 -32.44 9.13
N GLY A 424 5.08 -33.45 8.76
CA GLY A 424 5.43 -34.85 8.97
C GLY A 424 5.57 -35.15 10.46
N ARG A 425 6.74 -35.65 10.88
CA ARG A 425 7.04 -35.91 12.30
C ARG A 425 7.72 -34.74 13.01
N LEU A 426 7.99 -33.63 12.31
CA LEU A 426 8.76 -32.51 12.85
C LEU A 426 7.85 -31.42 13.40
N ALA A 427 8.05 -31.06 14.66
CA ALA A 427 7.40 -29.89 15.27
C ALA A 427 8.04 -28.59 14.77
N MET A 428 7.21 -27.60 14.42
CA MET A 428 7.65 -26.24 14.07
C MET A 428 7.96 -25.43 15.34
N ALA A 429 8.98 -25.86 16.06
CA ALA A 429 9.36 -25.33 17.37
C ALA A 429 10.17 -24.03 17.29
N ASP A 430 10.80 -23.73 16.14
CA ASP A 430 11.73 -22.62 15.97
C ASP A 430 11.76 -22.08 14.53
N SER A 431 12.58 -21.05 14.30
CA SER A 431 12.79 -20.45 12.99
C SER A 431 13.28 -21.44 11.93
N ALA A 432 14.09 -22.45 12.30
CA ALA A 432 14.68 -23.37 11.33
C ALA A 432 13.63 -24.37 10.82
N SER A 433 12.88 -24.97 11.74
CA SER A 433 11.78 -25.90 11.48
C SER A 433 10.59 -25.25 10.75
N LYS A 434 10.43 -23.92 10.84
CA LYS A 434 9.39 -23.15 10.11
C LYS A 434 9.78 -22.79 8.67
N LYS A 435 11.06 -22.87 8.28
CA LYS A 435 11.55 -22.49 6.93
C LYS A 435 10.80 -23.15 5.76
N PRO A 436 10.40 -24.44 5.82
CA PRO A 436 9.70 -25.08 4.71
C PRO A 436 8.43 -24.33 4.26
N LEU A 437 7.74 -23.64 5.17
CA LEU A 437 6.53 -22.89 4.82
C LEU A 437 6.78 -21.68 3.90
N ARG A 438 8.04 -21.26 3.70
CA ARG A 438 8.38 -20.21 2.73
C ARG A 438 8.41 -20.69 1.28
N SER A 439 8.19 -21.98 1.03
CA SER A 439 8.27 -22.54 -0.30
C SER A 439 7.10 -22.08 -1.21
N PRO A 440 7.28 -22.06 -2.54
CA PRO A 440 6.20 -21.77 -3.49
C PRO A 440 4.99 -22.71 -3.31
N GLU A 441 5.24 -23.98 -2.99
CA GLU A 441 4.23 -25.02 -2.79
C GLU A 441 3.36 -24.69 -1.57
N TRP A 442 3.97 -24.33 -0.44
CA TRP A 442 3.20 -23.92 0.74
C TRP A 442 2.44 -22.63 0.53
N ALA A 443 3.01 -21.66 -0.20
CA ALA A 443 2.28 -20.46 -0.59
C ALA A 443 1.05 -20.79 -1.45
N TYR A 444 1.19 -21.73 -2.40
CA TYR A 444 0.08 -22.19 -3.23
C TYR A 444 -0.99 -22.94 -2.43
N ARG A 445 -0.60 -23.84 -1.54
CA ARG A 445 -1.52 -24.65 -0.74
C ARG A 445 -2.39 -23.80 0.18
N PHE A 446 -1.80 -22.82 0.87
CA PHE A 446 -2.57 -21.87 1.68
C PHE A 446 -3.47 -20.97 0.82
N TRP A 447 -2.95 -20.43 -0.30
CA TRP A 447 -3.74 -19.63 -1.23
C TRP A 447 -4.96 -20.42 -1.75
N ARG A 448 -4.74 -21.65 -2.21
CA ARG A 448 -5.78 -22.60 -2.66
C ARG A 448 -6.80 -22.87 -1.56
N ALA A 449 -6.34 -23.14 -0.34
CA ALA A 449 -7.22 -23.38 0.82
C ALA A 449 -8.14 -22.17 1.11
N GLY A 450 -7.69 -20.94 0.82
CA GLY A 450 -8.51 -19.73 0.94
C GLY A 450 -9.73 -19.70 0.02
N HIS A 451 -9.79 -20.54 -1.02
CA HIS A 451 -10.96 -20.71 -1.89
C HIS A 451 -11.98 -21.71 -1.33
N HIS A 452 -11.58 -22.57 -0.38
CA HIS A 452 -12.44 -23.62 0.15
C HIS A 452 -13.48 -23.04 1.12
N SER A 453 -14.77 -23.32 0.89
CA SER A 453 -15.89 -22.80 1.69
C SER A 453 -15.78 -23.08 3.20
N ALA A 454 -15.48 -24.33 3.58
CA ALA A 454 -15.20 -24.73 4.97
C ALA A 454 -14.06 -23.93 5.61
N VAL A 455 -12.97 -23.69 4.87
CA VAL A 455 -11.83 -22.88 5.35
C VAL A 455 -12.25 -21.43 5.55
N ARG A 456 -13.02 -20.85 4.61
CA ARG A 456 -13.56 -19.49 4.74
C ARG A 456 -14.48 -19.36 5.95
N ARG A 457 -15.40 -20.31 6.14
CA ARG A 457 -16.29 -20.36 7.32
C ARG A 457 -15.48 -20.46 8.61
N CYS A 458 -14.48 -21.35 8.65
CA CYS A 458 -13.59 -21.49 9.80
C CYS A 458 -12.85 -20.17 10.13
N GLN A 459 -12.36 -19.45 9.12
CA GLN A 459 -11.72 -18.15 9.31
C GLN A 459 -12.67 -17.10 9.92
N LEU A 460 -13.91 -17.00 9.42
CA LEU A 460 -14.92 -16.08 9.94
C LEU A 460 -15.26 -16.38 11.40
N GLN A 461 -15.53 -17.65 11.70
CA GLN A 461 -15.88 -18.03 13.06
C GLN A 461 -14.68 -17.86 14.02
N HIS A 462 -13.44 -18.11 13.57
CA HIS A 462 -12.24 -17.92 14.39
C HIS A 462 -11.99 -16.42 14.66
N ALA A 463 -12.21 -15.57 13.66
CA ALA A 463 -12.18 -14.11 13.80
C ALA A 463 -13.23 -13.63 14.81
N ALA A 464 -14.48 -14.08 14.71
CA ALA A 464 -15.52 -13.69 15.66
C ALA A 464 -15.26 -14.20 17.09
N ALA A 465 -14.70 -15.41 17.24
CA ALA A 465 -14.26 -15.89 18.55
C ALA A 465 -13.14 -15.02 19.14
N ARG A 466 -12.25 -14.46 18.30
CA ARG A 466 -11.28 -13.44 18.74
C ARG A 466 -11.99 -12.18 19.23
N VAL A 467 -13.05 -11.74 18.55
CA VAL A 467 -13.88 -10.60 18.98
C VAL A 467 -14.47 -10.84 20.38
N ALA A 468 -15.18 -11.95 20.55
CA ALA A 468 -15.80 -12.30 21.82
C ALA A 468 -14.79 -12.40 22.98
N ARG A 469 -13.60 -12.95 22.75
CA ARG A 469 -12.55 -13.02 23.77
C ARG A 469 -12.03 -11.63 24.16
N PHE A 470 -11.68 -10.79 23.18
CA PHE A 470 -11.12 -9.47 23.50
C PHE A 470 -12.16 -8.56 24.16
N ALA A 471 -13.44 -8.67 23.78
CA ALA A 471 -14.55 -7.92 24.38
C ALA A 471 -14.69 -8.16 25.90
N ASN A 472 -14.15 -9.27 26.40
CA ASN A 472 -14.17 -9.65 27.82
C ASN A 472 -12.88 -9.32 28.58
N VAL A 473 -11.88 -8.70 27.94
CA VAL A 473 -10.66 -8.26 28.65
C VAL A 473 -11.06 -7.24 29.73
N PRO A 474 -10.57 -7.36 30.97
CA PRO A 474 -10.90 -6.42 32.02
C PRO A 474 -10.19 -5.06 31.81
N LEU A 475 -10.94 -3.99 31.99
CA LEU A 475 -10.49 -2.61 32.06
C LEU A 475 -11.13 -1.96 33.29
N ARG A 476 -10.31 -1.61 34.29
CA ARG A 476 -10.74 -1.04 35.57
C ARG A 476 -11.84 -1.85 36.29
N GLY A 477 -11.74 -3.18 36.28
CA GLY A 477 -12.70 -4.06 36.95
C GLY A 477 -13.96 -4.39 36.14
N HIS A 478 -14.14 -3.80 34.96
CA HIS A 478 -15.26 -4.07 34.05
C HIS A 478 -14.75 -4.68 32.74
N PRO A 479 -15.48 -5.59 32.09
CA PRO A 479 -15.08 -6.08 30.76
C PRO A 479 -15.14 -4.95 29.72
N LEU A 480 -14.28 -5.00 28.69
CA LEU A 480 -14.21 -3.99 27.63
C LEU A 480 -15.56 -3.67 27.00
N ARG A 481 -16.41 -4.68 26.81
CA ARG A 481 -17.77 -4.53 26.27
C ARG A 481 -18.72 -3.69 27.12
N GLN A 482 -18.37 -3.31 28.35
CA GLN A 482 -19.16 -2.32 29.11
C GLN A 482 -18.74 -0.88 28.78
N TRP A 483 -17.48 -0.68 28.40
CA TRP A 483 -16.95 0.62 28.02
C TRP A 483 -17.26 0.96 26.57
N VAL A 484 -17.05 -0.01 25.67
CA VAL A 484 -17.22 0.14 24.23
C VAL A 484 -18.26 -0.87 23.76
N THR A 485 -19.41 -0.36 23.31
CA THR A 485 -20.59 -1.14 22.92
C THR A 485 -21.08 -0.77 21.51
N SER A 486 -20.40 0.12 20.80
CA SER A 486 -20.65 0.39 19.39
C SER A 486 -19.84 -0.55 18.50
N GLU A 487 -20.39 -0.93 17.36
CA GLU A 487 -19.67 -1.72 16.35
C GLU A 487 -18.45 -0.97 15.81
N LEU A 488 -18.59 0.35 15.64
CA LEU A 488 -17.50 1.23 15.23
C LEU A 488 -16.35 1.20 16.25
N GLY A 489 -16.65 1.37 17.53
CA GLY A 489 -15.66 1.28 18.60
C GLY A 489 -15.00 -0.09 18.63
N MET A 490 -15.79 -1.17 18.59
CA MET A 490 -15.29 -2.54 18.61
C MET A 490 -14.43 -2.88 17.39
N ALA A 491 -14.78 -2.39 16.20
CA ALA A 491 -13.95 -2.54 15.00
C ALA A 491 -12.59 -1.84 15.16
N HIS A 492 -12.55 -0.63 15.75
CA HIS A 492 -11.28 0.06 16.03
C HIS A 492 -10.42 -0.66 17.06
N LEU A 493 -11.02 -1.23 18.10
CA LEU A 493 -10.32 -2.06 19.07
C LEU A 493 -9.76 -3.32 18.41
N LEU A 494 -10.59 -4.02 17.62
CA LEU A 494 -10.19 -5.22 16.88
C LEU A 494 -9.04 -4.93 15.91
N ASP A 495 -9.07 -3.82 15.19
CA ASP A 495 -8.03 -3.44 14.22
C ASP A 495 -6.65 -3.32 14.88
N GLN A 496 -6.56 -2.63 16.02
CA GLN A 496 -5.32 -2.59 16.80
C GLN A 496 -5.04 -3.95 17.43
N HIS A 497 -6.05 -4.69 17.88
CA HIS A 497 -5.86 -6.01 18.47
C HIS A 497 -5.26 -7.03 17.51
N VAL A 498 -5.59 -6.96 16.21
CA VAL A 498 -4.98 -7.80 15.16
C VAL A 498 -3.50 -7.49 14.98
N ASN A 499 -3.12 -6.22 15.01
CA ASN A 499 -1.75 -5.79 14.70
C ASN A 499 -0.82 -5.73 15.92
N ARG A 500 -1.40 -5.38 17.07
CA ARG A 500 -0.73 -4.98 18.32
C ARG A 500 -1.63 -5.32 19.53
N PRO A 501 -1.94 -6.61 19.77
CA PRO A 501 -2.90 -7.03 20.81
C PRO A 501 -2.59 -6.47 22.20
N GLY A 502 -1.31 -6.49 22.60
CA GLY A 502 -0.88 -5.96 23.91
C GLY A 502 -0.99 -4.44 24.07
N HIS A 503 -1.22 -3.68 23.00
CA HIS A 503 -1.37 -2.23 23.08
C HIS A 503 -2.80 -1.78 23.38
N VAL A 504 -3.82 -2.60 23.09
CA VAL A 504 -5.22 -2.19 23.22
C VAL A 504 -5.58 -1.82 24.67
N PRO A 505 -5.33 -2.69 25.68
CA PRO A 505 -5.74 -2.36 27.06
C PRO A 505 -5.04 -1.10 27.57
N LYS A 506 -3.72 -1.00 27.34
CA LYS A 506 -2.92 0.15 27.77
C LYS A 506 -3.35 1.46 27.11
N THR A 507 -3.62 1.43 25.80
CA THR A 507 -4.03 2.63 25.05
C THR A 507 -5.41 3.10 25.51
N LEU A 508 -6.32 2.16 25.76
CA LEU A 508 -7.67 2.45 26.20
C LEU A 508 -7.71 2.95 27.65
N GLU A 509 -6.93 2.35 28.54
CA GLU A 509 -6.77 2.81 29.92
C GLU A 509 -6.19 4.22 29.99
N GLN A 510 -5.18 4.53 29.17
CA GLN A 510 -4.63 5.88 29.06
C GLN A 510 -5.67 6.90 28.56
N ALA A 511 -6.50 6.52 27.58
CA ALA A 511 -7.56 7.37 27.07
C ALA A 511 -8.60 7.65 28.15
N LEU A 512 -9.07 6.59 28.83
CA LEU A 512 -10.07 6.65 29.88
C LEU A 512 -9.61 7.48 31.08
N ASN A 513 -8.39 7.24 31.57
CA ASN A 513 -7.83 7.97 32.70
C ASN A 513 -7.71 9.47 32.42
N ALA A 514 -7.33 9.85 31.19
CA ALA A 514 -7.26 11.25 30.79
C ALA A 514 -8.64 11.93 30.77
N LEU A 515 -9.68 11.21 30.32
CA LEU A 515 -11.05 11.76 30.25
C LEU A 515 -11.68 11.88 31.64
N ILE A 516 -11.49 10.89 32.51
CA ILE A 516 -11.97 10.92 33.91
C ILE A 516 -11.28 12.05 34.68
N ALA A 517 -9.95 12.18 34.58
CA ALA A 517 -9.20 13.24 35.25
C ALA A 517 -9.64 14.65 34.80
N ALA A 518 -10.12 14.78 33.57
CA ALA A 518 -10.65 16.03 33.02
C ALA A 518 -12.15 16.24 33.31
N GLY A 519 -12.82 15.34 34.03
CA GLY A 519 -14.26 15.40 34.29
C GLY A 519 -15.12 15.32 33.02
N ARG A 520 -14.62 14.65 31.96
CA ARG A 520 -15.25 14.59 30.64
C ARG A 520 -16.12 13.35 30.43
N VAL A 521 -15.95 12.32 31.27
CA VAL A 521 -16.73 11.08 31.28
C VAL A 521 -16.83 10.56 32.72
N GLU A 522 -17.87 9.77 32.99
CA GLU A 522 -18.06 9.12 34.29
C GLU A 522 -17.06 7.98 34.54
N PRO A 523 -16.63 7.71 35.78
CA PRO A 523 -15.78 6.57 36.12
C PRO A 523 -16.46 5.20 36.06
N ASP A 524 -17.80 5.16 35.97
CA ASP A 524 -18.61 3.94 35.92
C ASP A 524 -19.27 3.81 34.53
N PRO A 525 -18.95 2.76 33.75
CA PRO A 525 -19.51 2.58 32.41
C PRO A 525 -21.03 2.38 32.39
N ALA A 526 -21.65 2.02 33.52
CA ALA A 526 -23.10 1.89 33.62
C ALA A 526 -23.84 3.24 33.50
N ARG A 527 -23.13 4.36 33.70
CA ARG A 527 -23.68 5.72 33.59
C ARG A 527 -23.43 6.39 32.24
N TRP A 528 -22.75 5.70 31.32
CA TRP A 528 -22.32 6.28 30.05
C TRP A 528 -23.44 6.37 29.04
N ASN A 529 -23.49 7.50 28.34
CA ASN A 529 -24.28 7.68 27.12
C ASN A 529 -23.40 7.52 25.86
N GLY A 530 -23.97 7.76 24.68
CA GLY A 530 -23.24 7.67 23.41
C GLY A 530 -22.08 8.66 23.27
N ASP A 531 -22.19 9.87 23.84
CA ASP A 531 -21.13 10.88 23.77
C ASP A 531 -19.90 10.47 24.61
N ASP A 532 -20.11 9.77 25.74
CA ASP A 532 -19.01 9.30 26.59
C ASP A 532 -18.17 8.25 25.86
N GLU A 533 -18.83 7.30 25.18
CA GLU A 533 -18.15 6.30 24.36
C GLU A 533 -17.43 6.95 23.17
N GLN A 534 -18.08 7.88 22.47
CA GLN A 534 -17.45 8.58 21.35
C GLN A 534 -16.18 9.34 21.79
N ARG A 535 -16.23 10.04 22.93
CA ARG A 535 -15.05 10.71 23.50
C ARG A 535 -13.92 9.73 23.82
N LEU A 536 -14.26 8.55 24.35
CA LEU A 536 -13.28 7.49 24.60
C LEU A 536 -12.64 7.01 23.30
N ILE A 537 -13.44 6.73 22.26
CA ILE A 537 -12.94 6.27 20.96
C ILE A 537 -12.08 7.34 20.29
N ASP A 538 -12.50 8.61 20.27
CA ASP A 538 -11.72 9.70 19.67
C ASP A 538 -10.35 9.87 20.36
N ARG A 539 -10.35 9.80 21.70
CA ARG A 539 -9.11 9.87 22.48
C ARG A 539 -8.25 8.64 22.26
N TYR A 540 -8.85 7.46 22.24
CA TYR A 540 -8.17 6.20 21.96
C TYR A 540 -7.51 6.25 20.58
N LEU A 541 -8.20 6.68 19.52
CA LEU A 541 -7.64 6.79 18.16
C LEU A 541 -6.46 7.79 18.11
N THR A 542 -6.55 8.89 18.85
CA THR A 542 -5.45 9.86 18.99
C THR A 542 -4.21 9.23 19.63
N LEU A 543 -4.38 8.41 20.67
CA LEU A 543 -3.27 7.71 21.34
C LEU A 543 -2.75 6.53 20.50
N ARG A 544 -3.67 5.76 19.91
CA ARG A 544 -3.40 4.65 19.00
C ARG A 544 -2.52 5.08 17.82
N ALA A 545 -2.72 6.29 17.29
CA ALA A 545 -1.90 6.86 16.23
C ALA A 545 -0.41 7.02 16.62
N LYS A 546 -0.08 7.02 17.91
CA LYS A 546 1.29 7.12 18.45
C LYS A 546 1.91 5.77 18.79
N THR A 547 1.17 4.66 18.64
CA THR A 547 1.69 3.30 18.84
C THR A 547 2.49 2.82 17.64
N SER A 548 3.21 1.70 17.80
CA SER A 548 3.99 1.04 16.74
C SER A 548 3.15 0.34 15.66
N MET A 549 1.87 0.71 15.51
CA MET A 549 0.94 0.15 14.54
C MET A 549 1.07 0.87 13.19
N THR A 550 1.41 0.12 12.15
CA THR A 550 1.57 0.66 10.79
C THR A 550 0.24 1.22 10.25
N HIS A 551 0.31 2.40 9.61
CA HIS A 551 -0.85 3.09 9.02
C HIS A 551 -2.05 3.28 9.96
N SER A 552 -1.81 3.39 11.28
CA SER A 552 -2.86 3.44 12.31
C SER A 552 -4.00 4.42 11.99
N GLN A 553 -3.67 5.64 11.54
CA GLN A 553 -4.66 6.65 11.15
C GLN A 553 -5.46 6.25 9.91
N GLN A 554 -4.80 5.85 8.81
CA GLN A 554 -5.48 5.46 7.58
C GLN A 554 -6.40 4.25 7.80
N ARG A 555 -5.98 3.30 8.62
CA ARG A 555 -6.77 2.12 8.99
C ARG A 555 -8.01 2.50 9.81
N ALA A 556 -7.88 3.47 10.72
CA ALA A 556 -9.03 4.04 11.43
C ALA A 556 -9.98 4.76 10.45
N THR A 557 -9.46 5.59 9.54
CA THR A 557 -10.28 6.28 8.53
C THR A 557 -11.09 5.31 7.69
N ARG A 558 -10.50 4.20 7.23
CA ARG A 558 -11.24 3.18 6.46
C ARG A 558 -12.39 2.54 7.24
N ILE A 559 -12.21 2.30 8.53
CA ILE A 559 -13.27 1.76 9.39
C ILE A 559 -14.39 2.80 9.59
N ILE A 560 -14.03 4.08 9.73
CA ILE A 560 -14.99 5.18 9.80
C ILE A 560 -15.78 5.31 8.49
N ASP A 561 -15.11 5.23 7.35
CA ASP A 561 -15.75 5.29 6.03
C ASP A 561 -16.69 4.11 5.82
N GLN A 562 -16.31 2.91 6.28
CA GLN A 562 -17.20 1.75 6.26
C GLN A 562 -18.45 1.94 7.15
N ALA A 563 -18.34 2.64 8.29
CA ALA A 563 -19.51 3.00 9.08
C ALA A 563 -20.42 4.00 8.34
N ARG A 564 -19.84 4.97 7.62
CA ARG A 564 -20.59 5.90 6.75
C ARG A 564 -21.31 5.17 5.61
N ASP A 565 -20.71 4.10 5.10
CA ASP A 565 -21.29 3.21 4.07
C ASP A 565 -22.30 2.19 4.65
N GLY A 566 -22.67 2.32 5.93
CA GLY A 566 -23.66 1.47 6.59
C GLY A 566 -23.19 0.06 6.93
N LEU A 567 -21.88 -0.23 6.89
CA LEU A 567 -21.36 -1.54 7.32
C LEU A 567 -21.32 -1.68 8.84
N LEU A 568 -21.12 -0.57 9.56
CA LEU A 568 -21.01 -0.53 11.02
C LEU A 568 -21.96 0.50 11.59
N GLU A 569 -22.58 0.17 12.71
CA GLU A 569 -23.34 1.11 13.52
C GLU A 569 -22.42 1.80 14.55
N ALA A 570 -22.49 3.14 14.61
CA ALA A 570 -21.70 3.94 15.54
C ALA A 570 -22.37 4.14 16.91
N GLY A 571 -23.66 3.81 17.03
CA GLY A 571 -24.43 4.01 18.25
C GLY A 571 -23.97 3.09 19.39
N ARG A 572 -23.94 3.62 20.62
CA ARG A 572 -23.75 2.83 21.85
C ARG A 572 -24.82 1.73 21.93
N GLY A 573 -24.42 0.50 22.20
CA GLY A 573 -25.31 -0.68 22.27
C GLY A 573 -25.57 -1.39 20.94
N SER A 574 -24.93 -0.98 19.84
CA SER A 574 -25.06 -1.69 18.55
C SER A 574 -24.26 -2.99 18.46
N PHE A 575 -23.26 -3.16 19.32
CA PHE A 575 -22.51 -4.40 19.48
C PHE A 575 -23.09 -5.23 20.64
N ASP A 576 -23.36 -6.52 20.38
CA ASP A 576 -24.07 -7.45 21.27
C ASP A 576 -23.18 -8.23 22.26
#